data_AF-A0A936PZ73-F1
#
_entry.id   AF-A0A936PZ73-F1
#
_cell.length_a   1.000
_cell.length_b   1.000
_cell.length_c   1.000
_cell.angle_alpha   90.00
_cell.angle_beta   90.00
_cell.angle_gamma   90.00
#
_symmetry.space_group_name_H-M   'P 1'
#
loop_
_entity.id
_entity.type
_entity.pdbx_description
1 polymer ?
#
loop_
_entity_poly.entity_id
_entity_poly.type
_entity_poly.pdbx_seq_one_letter_code
_entity_poly.pdbx_strand_id
1 'polypeptide(L)'
;MLPLALLTTFLAAPPSKTVSLELVDAPITHALTLIAEVGDLQLVMGDDVKGTVTVSLVDVAWEDAFNAVLLTHGLVAVPVGELTVVKPAS
;
A
#
# COMPACT_ATOMS: atom_id res chain seq x y z
N MET A 1 6.44 -3.51 50.51
CA MET A 1 6.56 -4.36 49.32
C MET A 1 5.75 -3.69 48.22
N LEU A 2 6.42 -3.01 47.28
CA LEU A 2 5.78 -2.23 46.22
C LEU A 2 5.14 -3.18 45.19
N PRO A 3 3.94 -2.92 44.63
CA PRO A 3 3.43 -3.73 43.54
C PRO A 3 4.21 -3.41 42.27
N LEU A 4 4.63 -4.47 41.58
CA LEU A 4 5.22 -4.40 40.25
C LEU A 4 4.12 -3.97 39.27
N ALA A 5 3.94 -2.67 39.08
CA ALA A 5 3.21 -2.16 37.92
C ALA A 5 4.06 -2.50 36.70
N LEU A 6 3.70 -3.60 36.02
CA LEU A 6 4.25 -3.99 34.74
C LEU A 6 4.04 -2.80 33.80
N LEU A 7 5.14 -2.17 33.40
CA LEU A 7 5.17 -1.10 32.42
C LEU A 7 4.46 -1.61 31.16
N THR A 8 3.22 -1.19 30.93
CA THR A 8 2.55 -1.33 29.64
C THR A 8 3.28 -0.41 28.68
N THR A 9 4.42 -0.87 28.16
CA THR A 9 5.01 -0.28 26.97
C THR A 9 3.95 -0.41 25.89
N PHE A 10 3.27 0.71 25.58
CA PHE A 10 2.55 0.83 24.33
C PHE A 10 3.59 0.51 23.25
N LEU A 11 3.44 -0.64 22.60
CA LEU A 11 4.20 -0.94 21.40
C LEU A 11 3.69 0.04 20.34
N ALA A 12 4.28 1.24 20.29
CA ALA A 12 4.10 2.12 19.14
C ALA A 12 4.62 1.33 17.94
N ALA A 13 3.72 0.98 17.02
CA ALA A 13 4.15 0.40 15.75
C ALA A 13 5.19 1.35 15.14
N PRO A 14 6.28 0.82 14.55
CA PRO A 14 7.24 1.67 13.86
C PRO A 14 6.50 2.54 12.85
N PRO A 15 6.91 3.81 12.65
CA PRO A 15 6.23 4.69 11.72
C PRO A 15 6.21 4.05 10.33
N SER A 16 5.01 3.91 9.75
CA SER A 16 4.85 3.51 8.35
C SER A 16 5.61 4.50 7.46
N LYS A 17 6.25 3.99 6.41
CA LYS A 17 6.88 4.84 5.40
C LYS A 17 5.80 5.64 4.69
N THR A 18 6.07 6.91 4.42
CA THR A 18 5.11 7.78 3.74
C THR A 18 5.47 7.95 2.27
N VAL A 19 4.45 8.21 1.46
CA VAL A 19 4.57 8.52 0.04
C VAL A 19 3.96 9.89 -0.26
N SER A 20 4.68 10.67 -1.05
CA SER A 20 4.23 11.91 -1.67
C SER A 20 4.38 11.74 -3.18
N LEU A 21 3.27 11.77 -3.91
CA LEU A 21 3.23 11.38 -5.31
C LEU A 21 2.15 12.17 -6.05
N GLU A 22 2.54 12.74 -7.19
CA GLU A 22 1.63 13.44 -8.10
C GLU A 22 1.71 12.79 -9.48
N LEU A 23 0.60 12.22 -9.92
CA LEU A 23 0.45 11.57 -11.23
C LEU A 23 -0.86 12.04 -11.85
N VAL A 24 -0.84 12.30 -13.15
CA VAL A 24 -2.03 12.69 -13.91
C VAL A 24 -2.21 11.70 -15.05
N ASP A 25 -3.38 11.07 -15.08
CA ASP A 25 -3.78 10.13 -16.14
C ASP A 25 -2.75 9.01 -16.40
N ALA A 26 -2.11 8.54 -15.33
CA ALA A 26 -1.06 7.55 -15.39
C ALA A 26 -1.64 6.12 -15.43
N PRO A 27 -0.96 5.15 -16.07
CA PRO A 27 -1.35 3.75 -15.97
C PRO A 27 -1.42 3.29 -14.51
N ILE A 28 -2.49 2.59 -14.14
CA ILE A 28 -2.70 2.15 -12.76
C ILE A 28 -1.53 1.26 -12.26
N THR A 29 -0.99 0.43 -13.15
CA THR A 29 0.17 -0.42 -12.86
C THR A 29 1.38 0.41 -12.44
N HIS A 30 1.61 1.55 -13.08
CA HIS A 30 2.71 2.45 -12.74
C HIS A 30 2.51 3.09 -11.35
N ALA A 31 1.31 3.58 -11.06
CA ALA A 31 0.99 4.14 -9.75
C ALA A 31 1.18 3.11 -8.62
N LEU A 32 0.67 1.89 -8.80
CA LEU A 32 0.83 0.80 -7.84
C LEU A 32 2.30 0.40 -7.62
N THR A 33 3.09 0.33 -8.70
CA THR A 33 4.54 0.04 -8.61
C THR A 33 5.27 1.09 -7.78
N LEU A 34 5.07 2.39 -8.06
CA LEU A 34 5.76 3.46 -7.33
C LEU A 34 5.43 3.46 -5.84
N ILE A 35 4.17 3.20 -5.49
CA ILE A 35 3.76 3.12 -4.07
C ILE A 35 4.32 1.85 -3.40
N ALA A 36 4.32 0.71 -4.11
CA ALA A 36 4.83 -0.56 -3.61
C ALA A 36 6.36 -0.51 -3.33
N GLU A 37 7.12 0.21 -4.15
CA GLU A 37 8.56 0.43 -3.95
C GLU A 37 8.86 1.12 -2.62
N VAL A 38 8.02 2.07 -2.19
CA VAL A 38 8.16 2.72 -0.88
C VAL A 38 8.02 1.67 0.24
N GLY A 39 7.01 0.81 0.14
CA GLY A 39 6.71 -0.24 1.11
C GLY A 39 7.60 -1.49 1.05
N ASP A 40 8.62 -1.53 0.19
CA ASP A 40 9.41 -2.74 -0.12
C ASP A 40 8.53 -3.95 -0.53
N LEU A 41 7.37 -3.70 -1.16
CA LEU A 41 6.39 -4.72 -1.50
C LEU A 41 6.70 -5.35 -2.88
N GLN A 42 6.97 -6.65 -2.90
CA GLN A 42 7.18 -7.39 -4.15
C GLN A 42 5.86 -7.64 -4.86
N LEU A 43 5.64 -6.98 -6.00
CA LEU A 43 4.36 -6.92 -6.69
C LEU A 43 4.35 -7.73 -8.00
N VAL A 44 3.27 -8.47 -8.24
CA VAL A 44 2.97 -9.14 -9.51
C VAL A 44 1.59 -8.69 -10.00
N MET A 45 1.51 -8.27 -11.27
CA MET A 45 0.29 -7.80 -11.93
C MET A 45 0.12 -8.49 -13.27
N GLY A 46 -1.10 -8.94 -13.58
CA GLY A 46 -1.46 -9.49 -14.88
C GLY A 46 -1.92 -8.42 -15.88
N ASP A 47 -2.30 -8.86 -17.08
CA ASP A 47 -2.87 -8.01 -18.14
C ASP A 47 -4.31 -7.54 -17.85
N ASP A 48 -4.96 -8.17 -16.87
CA ASP A 48 -6.24 -7.80 -16.29
C ASP A 48 -6.17 -6.54 -15.41
N VAL A 49 -4.98 -6.16 -14.94
CA VAL A 49 -4.73 -4.91 -14.20
C VAL A 49 -4.49 -3.76 -15.18
N LYS A 50 -5.55 -3.06 -15.55
CA LYS A 50 -5.53 -2.00 -16.58
C LYS A 50 -6.42 -0.81 -16.21
N GLY A 51 -6.14 0.34 -16.83
CA GLY A 51 -6.84 1.60 -16.59
C GLY A 51 -5.87 2.74 -16.27
N THR A 52 -6.42 3.95 -16.14
CA THR A 52 -5.65 5.13 -15.71
C THR A 52 -6.11 5.62 -14.34
N VAL A 53 -5.21 6.32 -13.65
CA VAL A 53 -5.47 6.94 -12.35
C VAL A 53 -4.77 8.28 -12.27
N THR A 54 -5.41 9.23 -11.59
CA THR A 54 -4.82 10.48 -11.16
C THR A 54 -4.61 10.39 -9.65
N VAL A 55 -3.39 10.67 -9.20
CA VAL A 55 -2.96 10.53 -7.80
C VAL A 55 -2.36 11.85 -7.36
N SER A 56 -2.75 12.33 -6.17
CA SER A 56 -2.17 13.51 -5.52
C SER A 56 -2.07 13.24 -4.03
N LEU A 57 -0.89 12.84 -3.58
CA LEU A 57 -0.61 12.41 -2.21
C LEU A 57 0.48 13.28 -1.60
N VAL A 58 0.32 13.61 -0.32
CA VAL A 58 1.31 14.33 0.48
C VAL A 58 1.40 13.66 1.85
N ASP A 59 2.56 13.07 2.14
CA ASP A 59 2.89 12.40 3.40
C ASP A 59 1.85 11.36 3.84
N VAL A 60 1.37 10.54 2.89
CA VAL A 60 0.37 9.50 3.15
C VAL A 60 1.06 8.18 3.45
N ALA A 61 0.58 7.39 4.41
CA ALA A 61 1.07 6.04 4.65
C ALA A 61 0.96 5.20 3.37
N TRP A 62 2.04 4.51 2.99
CA TRP A 62 2.08 3.82 1.70
C TRP A 62 0.99 2.74 1.59
N GLU A 63 0.63 2.08 2.69
CA GLU A 63 -0.45 1.09 2.74
C GLU A 63 -1.80 1.71 2.36
N ASP A 64 -2.10 2.88 2.92
CA ASP A 64 -3.34 3.61 2.67
C ASP A 64 -3.40 4.10 1.23
N ALA A 65 -2.28 4.63 0.71
CA ALA A 65 -2.15 5.03 -0.68
C ALA A 65 -2.36 3.85 -1.63
N PHE A 66 -1.72 2.72 -1.37
CA PHE A 66 -1.80 1.51 -2.19
C PHE A 66 -3.23 0.96 -2.23
N ASN A 67 -3.85 0.82 -1.06
CA ASN A 67 -5.23 0.36 -0.93
C ASN A 67 -6.22 1.33 -1.62
N ALA A 68 -6.01 2.64 -1.49
CA ALA A 68 -6.84 3.62 -2.17
C ALA A 68 -6.78 3.47 -3.69
N VAL A 69 -5.59 3.29 -4.28
CA VAL A 69 -5.46 3.08 -5.73
C VAL A 69 -6.13 1.77 -6.17
N LEU A 70 -5.95 0.66 -5.45
CA LEU A 70 -6.63 -0.60 -5.76
C LEU A 70 -8.16 -0.45 -5.79
N LEU A 71 -8.72 0.24 -4.81
CA LEU A 71 -10.16 0.45 -4.68
C LEU A 71 -10.77 1.18 -5.88
N THR A 72 -10.04 2.11 -6.52
CA THR A 72 -10.56 2.87 -7.66
C THR A 72 -10.85 2.03 -8.90
N HIS A 73 -10.23 0.85 -9.03
CA HIS A 73 -10.40 -0.06 -10.17
C HIS A 73 -10.96 -1.43 -9.76
N GLY A 74 -11.51 -1.56 -8.54
CA GLY A 74 -12.07 -2.82 -8.06
C GLY A 74 -11.05 -3.96 -7.99
N LEU A 75 -9.80 -3.63 -7.68
CA LEU A 75 -8.70 -4.59 -7.55
C LEU A 75 -8.51 -5.01 -6.11
N VAL A 76 -7.88 -6.17 -5.93
CA VAL A 76 -7.43 -6.71 -4.65
C VAL A 76 -5.98 -7.14 -4.74
N ALA A 77 -5.25 -6.98 -3.64
CA ALA A 77 -3.92 -7.54 -3.45
C ALA A 77 -4.04 -8.85 -2.65
N VAL A 78 -3.45 -9.92 -3.17
CA VAL A 78 -3.47 -11.24 -2.55
C VAL A 78 -2.04 -11.69 -2.26
N PRO A 79 -1.68 -11.96 -1.00
CA PRO A 79 -0.36 -12.49 -0.67
C PRO A 79 -0.22 -13.93 -1.18
N VAL A 80 0.89 -14.21 -1.86
CA VAL A 80 1.29 -15.51 -2.40
C VAL A 80 2.75 -15.76 -2.01
N GLY A 81 2.96 -16.31 -0.82
CA GLY A 81 4.29 -16.41 -0.22
C GLY A 81 4.86 -15.02 0.07
N GLU A 82 6.06 -14.74 -0.43
CA GLU A 82 6.75 -13.44 -0.31
C GLU A 82 6.28 -12.42 -1.36
N LEU A 83 5.40 -12.83 -2.29
CA LEU A 83 4.89 -11.99 -3.37
C LEU A 83 3.48 -11.50 -3.06
N THR A 84 3.13 -10.36 -3.63
CA THR A 84 1.75 -9.86 -3.65
C THR A 84 1.24 -9.81 -5.07
N VAL A 85 0.19 -10.57 -5.35
CA VAL A 85 -0.48 -10.61 -6.65
C VAL A 85 -1.67 -9.67 -6.63
N VAL A 86 -1.71 -8.72 -7.56
CA VAL A 86 -2.87 -7.84 -7.77
C VAL A 86 -3.74 -8.40 -8.89
N LYS A 87 -5.05 -8.44 -8.65
CA LYS A 87 -6.05 -8.95 -9.57
C LYS A 87 -7.42 -8.27 -9.35
N PRO A 88 -8.37 -8.34 -10.30
CA PRO A 88 -9.75 -7.93 -10.07
C PRO A 88 -10.39 -8.67 -8.88
N ALA A 89 -11.31 -7.99 -8.18
CA ALA A 89 -12.03 -8.54 -7.04
C ALA A 89 -13.10 -9.59 -7.42
N SER A 90 -13.43 -9.71 -8.72
CA SER A 90 -14.50 -10.55 -9.28
C SER A 90 -13.97 -11.84 -9.91
#